data_AF-A0A2E4TCP8-F1
#
_entry.id   AF-A0A2E4TCP8-F1
#
_cell.length_a   1.000
_cell.length_b   1.000
_cell.length_c   1.000
_cell.angle_alpha   90.00
_cell.angle_beta   90.00
_cell.angle_gamma   90.00
#
_symmetry.space_group_name_H-M   'P 1'
#
loop_
_entity.id
_entity.type
_entity.pdbx_description
1 polymer ?
#
loop_
_entity_poly.entity_id
_entity_poly.type
_entity_poly.pdbx_seq_one_letter_code
_entity_poly.pdbx_strand_id
1 'polypeptide(L)'
;MQEVWQQNCQFMQFIPPRLSKDRHNRYSVVFYVKGKRYRVSNGKKFGVDLHPNKEPFERRLIVAQELQLRIHQALHDGWGQHPTTEMTFQQAVERFAFKKAVKPTYQLAFDRTRNRLLEYLTTSRSGKVRLSQITSKDCLGFLHSKDFTAASFNNERKHMSSLLSDVLKPL
;
A
#
# COMPACT_ATOMS: atom_id res chain seq x y z
N MET A 1 16.10 -16.20 -45.69
CA MET A 1 16.42 -14.87 -45.11
C MET A 1 15.17 -14.43 -44.36
N GLN A 2 15.34 -14.03 -43.09
CA GLN A 2 14.33 -13.49 -42.16
C GLN A 2 13.39 -14.50 -41.48
N GLU A 3 13.86 -15.12 -40.39
CA GLU A 3 12.97 -15.64 -39.33
C GLU A 3 13.77 -15.93 -38.04
N VAL A 4 14.48 -14.94 -37.48
CA VAL A 4 15.11 -15.09 -36.15
C VAL A 4 15.20 -13.75 -35.42
N TRP A 5 14.08 -13.12 -35.07
CA TRP A 5 14.03 -12.05 -34.06
C TRP A 5 12.69 -12.03 -33.31
N GLN A 6 12.29 -13.18 -32.76
CA GLN A 6 11.33 -13.24 -31.66
C GLN A 6 11.98 -13.95 -30.49
N GLN A 7 13.10 -13.39 -30.01
CA GLN A 7 13.75 -13.80 -28.77
C GLN A 7 13.19 -12.96 -27.62
N ASN A 8 12.33 -13.62 -26.83
CA ASN A 8 12.15 -13.40 -25.39
C ASN A 8 12.19 -11.93 -24.90
N CYS A 9 11.12 -11.17 -25.14
CA CYS A 9 10.80 -10.04 -24.28
C CYS A 9 10.25 -10.58 -22.96
N GLN A 10 11.14 -11.00 -22.06
CA GLN A 10 10.83 -11.18 -20.65
C GLN A 10 10.26 -9.84 -20.16
N PHE A 11 8.97 -9.80 -19.81
CA PHE A 11 8.29 -8.59 -19.33
C PHE A 11 9.12 -7.95 -18.21
N MET A 12 9.80 -6.84 -18.49
CA MET A 12 10.49 -6.09 -17.45
C MET A 12 9.45 -5.64 -16.42
N GLN A 13 9.50 -6.22 -15.22
CA GLN A 13 8.56 -5.93 -14.13
C GLN A 13 8.76 -4.52 -13.53
N PHE A 14 9.78 -3.80 -13.98
CA PHE A 14 10.13 -2.45 -13.54
C PHE A 14 10.64 -1.58 -14.70
N ILE A 15 10.51 -0.26 -14.55
CA ILE A 15 11.17 0.72 -15.41
C ILE A 15 12.50 1.11 -14.74
N PRO A 16 13.64 1.07 -15.45
CA PRO A 16 14.95 1.34 -14.88
C PRO A 16 15.03 2.65 -14.09
N PRO A 17 15.80 2.65 -12.98
CA PRO A 17 15.96 3.83 -12.15
C PRO A 17 16.70 4.94 -12.87
N ARG A 18 16.19 6.15 -12.73
CA ARG A 18 16.74 7.38 -13.32
C ARG A 18 16.97 8.41 -12.23
N LEU A 19 18.10 9.10 -12.33
CA LEU A 19 18.42 10.21 -11.45
C LEU A 19 17.58 11.44 -11.79
N SER A 20 17.12 12.13 -10.76
CA SER A 20 16.41 13.40 -10.83
C SER A 20 17.06 14.36 -9.84
N LYS A 21 17.47 15.51 -10.35
CA LYS A 21 18.03 16.62 -9.58
C LYS A 21 16.99 17.73 -9.45
N ASP A 22 16.89 18.36 -8.28
CA ASP A 22 16.03 19.53 -8.07
C ASP A 22 16.82 20.85 -8.14
N ARG A 23 16.10 21.98 -8.01
CA ARG A 23 16.68 23.33 -8.05
C ARG A 23 17.64 23.62 -6.87
N HIS A 24 17.58 22.83 -5.80
CA HIS A 24 18.43 22.97 -4.60
C HIS A 24 19.61 21.99 -4.60
N ASN A 25 19.96 21.43 -5.77
CA ASN A 25 21.04 20.45 -5.92
C ASN A 25 20.85 19.23 -5.01
N ARG A 26 19.59 18.79 -4.84
CA ARG A 26 19.25 17.53 -4.18
C ARG A 26 18.94 16.47 -5.22
N TYR A 27 19.41 15.26 -4.96
CA TYR A 27 19.23 14.11 -5.83
C TYR A 27 18.16 13.16 -5.30
N SER A 28 17.41 12.59 -6.23
CA SER A 28 16.48 11.49 -6.00
C SER A 28 16.57 10.49 -7.14
N VAL A 29 16.30 9.22 -6.84
CA VAL A 29 16.19 8.16 -7.84
C VAL A 29 14.70 7.89 -8.05
N VAL A 30 14.27 7.93 -9.30
CA VAL A 30 12.88 7.69 -9.73
C VAL A 30 12.83 6.41 -10.56
N PHE A 31 11.92 5.51 -10.22
CA PHE A 31 11.72 4.26 -10.93
C PHE A 31 10.27 3.79 -10.80
N TYR A 32 9.89 2.76 -11.55
CA TYR A 32 8.55 2.18 -11.49
C TYR A 32 8.64 0.69 -11.26
N VAL A 33 7.78 0.15 -10.41
CA VAL A 33 7.62 -1.30 -10.24
C VAL A 33 6.12 -1.60 -10.31
N LYS A 34 5.72 -2.52 -11.19
CA LYS A 34 4.30 -2.88 -11.39
C LYS A 34 3.38 -1.67 -11.60
N GLY A 35 3.82 -0.69 -12.40
CA GLY A 35 3.07 0.55 -12.67
C GLY A 35 3.06 1.58 -11.54
N LYS A 36 3.54 1.25 -10.33
CA LYS A 36 3.67 2.20 -9.22
C LYS A 36 4.99 2.95 -9.31
N ARG A 37 4.92 4.29 -9.25
CA ARG A 37 6.09 5.17 -9.21
C ARG A 37 6.70 5.19 -7.81
N TYR A 38 8.02 5.09 -7.75
CA TYR A 38 8.82 5.29 -6.55
C TYR A 38 9.77 6.47 -6.78
N ARG A 39 9.94 7.28 -5.74
CA ARG A 39 10.96 8.34 -5.66
C ARG A 39 11.64 8.21 -4.31
N VAL A 40 12.94 7.98 -4.31
CA VAL A 40 13.74 7.79 -3.10
C VAL A 40 14.93 8.73 -3.10
N SER A 41 15.31 9.20 -1.92
CA SER A 41 16.41 10.15 -1.71
C SER A 41 17.54 9.59 -0.83
N ASN A 42 17.42 8.32 -0.42
CA ASN A 42 18.40 7.57 0.37
C ASN A 42 18.22 6.06 0.17
N GLY A 43 19.21 5.31 0.63
CA GLY A 43 19.32 3.86 0.48
C GLY A 43 18.63 3.01 1.55
N LYS A 44 18.07 3.61 2.60
CA LYS A 44 17.55 2.86 3.78
C LYS A 44 16.56 1.76 3.39
N LYS A 45 15.70 2.01 2.40
CA LYS A 45 14.69 1.04 1.90
C LYS A 45 15.29 -0.17 1.17
N PHE A 46 16.57 -0.11 0.84
CA PHE A 46 17.32 -1.15 0.12
C PHE A 46 18.46 -1.71 0.98
N GLY A 47 18.48 -1.41 2.29
CA GLY A 47 19.51 -1.93 3.21
C GLY A 47 20.89 -1.32 3.02
N VAL A 48 21.02 -0.17 2.34
CA VAL A 48 22.31 0.51 2.14
C VAL A 48 22.32 1.89 2.80
N ASP A 49 23.42 2.21 3.48
CA ASP A 49 23.63 3.50 4.15
C ASP A 49 24.15 4.57 3.16
N LEU A 50 23.33 4.90 2.17
CA LEU A 50 23.64 5.93 1.18
C LEU A 50 22.68 7.12 1.33
N HIS A 51 23.25 8.29 1.56
CA HIS A 51 22.50 9.53 1.79
C HIS A 51 23.02 10.68 0.90
N PRO A 52 22.74 10.68 -0.42
CA PRO A 52 23.30 11.68 -1.34
C PRO A 52 23.07 13.13 -0.91
N ASN A 53 21.94 13.42 -0.24
CA ASN A 53 21.59 14.78 0.18
C ASN A 53 22.15 15.21 1.53
N LYS A 54 22.81 14.30 2.26
CA LYS A 54 23.59 14.63 3.47
C LYS A 54 25.06 14.91 3.16
N GLU A 55 25.50 14.58 1.95
CA GLU A 55 26.86 14.78 1.50
C GLU A 55 27.12 16.25 1.08
N PRO A 56 28.39 16.68 1.09
CA PRO A 56 28.84 17.92 0.44
C PRO A 56 28.43 17.98 -1.03
N PHE A 57 28.19 19.18 -1.55
CA PHE A 57 27.60 19.41 -2.87
C PHE A 57 28.35 18.69 -4.01
N GLU A 58 29.67 18.62 -3.90
CA GLU A 58 30.60 18.03 -4.87
C GLU A 58 30.48 16.50 -4.92
N ARG A 59 30.16 15.87 -3.78
CA ARG A 59 30.04 14.40 -3.67
C ARG A 59 28.64 13.88 -3.95
N ARG A 60 27.61 14.74 -3.91
CA ARG A 60 26.21 14.31 -4.02
C ARG A 60 25.92 13.54 -5.31
N LEU A 61 26.49 13.94 -6.43
CA LEU A 61 26.27 13.27 -7.72
C LEU A 61 26.80 11.83 -7.70
N ILE A 62 28.04 11.65 -7.23
CA ILE A 62 28.69 10.33 -7.16
C ILE A 62 27.90 9.40 -6.23
N VAL A 63 27.53 9.88 -5.03
CA VAL A 63 26.75 9.09 -4.08
C VAL A 63 25.34 8.80 -4.60
N ALA A 64 24.75 9.72 -5.38
CA ALA A 64 23.47 9.49 -6.04
C ALA A 64 23.56 8.44 -7.16
N GLN A 65 24.65 8.42 -7.93
CA GLN A 65 24.91 7.39 -8.95
C GLN A 65 25.12 6.02 -8.30
N GLU A 66 25.86 5.95 -7.18
CA GLU A 66 25.99 4.71 -6.42
C GLU A 66 24.62 4.22 -5.92
N LEU A 67 23.81 5.12 -5.34
CA LEU A 67 22.45 4.79 -4.91
C LEU A 67 21.60 4.28 -6.09
N GLN A 68 21.68 4.90 -7.26
CA GLN A 68 20.98 4.46 -8.46
C GLN A 68 21.38 3.04 -8.86
N LEU A 69 22.68 2.72 -8.82
CA LEU A 69 23.19 1.39 -9.12
C LEU A 69 22.68 0.33 -8.12
N ARG A 70 22.75 0.62 -6.81
CA ARG A 70 22.25 -0.30 -5.77
C ARG A 70 20.75 -0.56 -5.91
N ILE A 71 19.97 0.48 -6.24
CA ILE A 71 18.54 0.32 -6.52
C ILE A 71 18.32 -0.53 -7.75
N HIS A 72 19.11 -0.34 -8.81
CA HIS A 72 18.99 -1.13 -10.03
C HIS A 72 19.27 -2.62 -9.76
N GLN A 73 20.33 -2.93 -8.99
CA GLN A 73 20.64 -4.28 -8.54
C GLN A 73 19.50 -4.87 -7.71
N ALA A 74 19.03 -4.16 -6.69
CA ALA A 74 17.92 -4.63 -5.85
C ALA A 74 16.65 -4.92 -6.67
N LEU A 75 16.35 -4.07 -7.67
CA LEU A 75 15.22 -4.31 -8.58
C LEU A 75 15.41 -5.59 -9.40
N HIS A 76 16.62 -5.86 -9.88
CA HIS A 76 16.95 -7.10 -10.57
C HIS A 76 16.83 -8.32 -9.65
N ASP A 77 17.24 -8.17 -8.38
CA ASP A 77 17.15 -9.19 -7.32
C ASP A 77 15.71 -9.42 -6.81
N GLY A 78 14.70 -8.80 -7.42
CA GLY A 78 13.29 -9.04 -7.09
C GLY A 78 12.66 -8.04 -6.12
N TRP A 79 13.35 -6.95 -5.77
CA TRP A 79 12.76 -5.92 -4.91
C TRP A 79 11.47 -5.36 -5.51
N GLY A 80 10.39 -5.36 -4.73
CA GLY A 80 9.06 -4.91 -5.18
C GLY A 80 8.38 -5.84 -6.21
N GLN A 81 9.02 -6.94 -6.59
CA GLN A 81 8.46 -7.95 -7.51
C GLN A 81 7.61 -8.99 -6.79
N HIS A 82 7.71 -9.11 -5.47
CA HIS A 82 6.77 -9.92 -4.70
C HIS A 82 5.33 -9.42 -4.93
N PRO A 83 4.34 -10.32 -5.08
CA PRO A 83 2.95 -9.91 -4.95
C PRO A 83 2.83 -9.22 -3.60
N THR A 84 2.39 -7.97 -3.58
CA THR A 84 1.93 -7.39 -2.32
C THR A 84 0.83 -8.33 -1.84
N THR A 85 1.07 -9.04 -0.73
CA THR A 85 0.07 -9.83 0.00
C THR A 85 -0.90 -8.88 0.69
N GLU A 86 -1.35 -7.87 -0.06
CA GLU A 86 -2.28 -6.88 0.41
C GLU A 86 -3.59 -7.59 0.65
N MET A 87 -4.04 -7.53 1.90
CA MET A 87 -5.27 -8.15 2.30
C MET A 87 -6.43 -7.54 1.50
N THR A 88 -7.43 -8.35 1.24
CA THR A 88 -8.75 -7.85 0.84
C THR A 88 -9.44 -7.20 2.02
N PHE A 89 -10.48 -6.41 1.75
CA PHE A 89 -11.29 -5.80 2.80
C PHE A 89 -11.82 -6.86 3.76
N GLN A 90 -12.35 -7.97 3.23
CA GLN A 90 -12.85 -9.07 4.04
C GLN A 90 -11.76 -9.64 4.96
N GLN A 91 -10.60 -10.01 4.41
CA GLN A 91 -9.50 -10.57 5.19
C GLN A 91 -9.01 -9.64 6.31
N ALA A 92 -9.05 -8.33 6.09
CA ALA A 92 -8.65 -7.37 7.10
C ALA A 92 -9.67 -7.26 8.24
N VAL A 93 -10.97 -7.35 7.93
CA VAL A 93 -12.05 -7.39 8.93
C VAL A 93 -12.01 -8.71 9.72
N GLU A 94 -11.73 -9.83 9.06
CA GLU A 94 -11.55 -11.15 9.70
C GLU A 94 -10.38 -11.17 10.67
N ARG A 95 -9.28 -10.48 10.34
CA ARG A 95 -8.07 -10.42 11.18
C ARG A 95 -8.06 -9.27 12.18
N PHE A 96 -9.10 -8.43 12.20
CA PHE A 96 -9.15 -7.30 13.13
C PHE A 96 -9.14 -7.77 14.59
N ALA A 97 -8.28 -7.14 15.37
CA ALA A 97 -8.21 -7.30 16.81
C ALA A 97 -7.98 -5.94 17.48
N PHE A 98 -8.61 -5.72 18.63
CA PHE A 98 -8.38 -4.51 19.41
C PHE A 98 -6.95 -4.51 19.97
N LYS A 99 -6.23 -3.40 19.79
CA LYS A 99 -4.87 -3.21 20.30
C LYS A 99 -4.80 -3.05 21.82
N LYS A 100 -5.92 -2.68 22.45
CA LYS A 100 -6.07 -2.47 23.89
C LYS A 100 -7.39 -3.10 24.32
N ALA A 101 -7.45 -3.55 25.57
CA ALA A 101 -8.70 -4.02 26.16
C ALA A 101 -9.76 -2.91 26.09
N VAL A 102 -10.96 -3.28 25.65
CA VAL A 102 -12.13 -2.41 25.57
C VAL A 102 -13.19 -2.88 26.56
N LYS A 103 -14.16 -2.02 26.88
CA LYS A 103 -15.28 -2.42 27.75
C LYS A 103 -16.06 -3.59 27.11
N PRO A 104 -16.48 -4.62 27.87
CA PRO A 104 -17.20 -5.77 27.34
C PRO A 104 -18.46 -5.39 26.54
N THR A 105 -19.19 -4.37 27.01
CA THR A 105 -20.39 -3.86 26.33
C THR A 105 -20.08 -3.25 24.96
N TYR A 106 -18.96 -2.54 24.85
CA TYR A 106 -18.51 -1.99 23.58
C TYR A 106 -18.02 -3.09 22.63
N GLN A 107 -17.28 -4.07 23.14
CA GLN A 107 -16.84 -5.22 22.36
C GLN A 107 -18.02 -5.96 21.75
N LEU A 108 -19.05 -6.26 22.55
CA LEU A 108 -20.26 -6.93 22.06
C LEU A 108 -20.97 -6.12 20.96
N ALA A 109 -21.08 -4.79 21.14
CA ALA A 109 -21.71 -3.93 20.15
C ALA A 109 -20.89 -3.84 18.85
N PHE A 110 -19.56 -3.78 18.97
CA PHE A 110 -18.65 -3.78 17.83
C PHE A 110 -18.67 -5.11 17.08
N ASP A 111 -18.65 -6.25 17.78
CA ASP A 111 -18.66 -7.58 17.17
C ASP A 111 -19.95 -7.82 16.37
N ARG A 112 -21.09 -7.27 16.81
CA ARG A 112 -22.33 -7.27 16.01
C ARG A 112 -22.15 -6.54 14.69
N THR A 113 -21.59 -5.32 14.71
CA THR A 113 -21.30 -4.55 13.50
C THR A 113 -20.29 -5.27 12.59
N ARG A 114 -19.23 -5.84 13.18
CA ARG A 114 -18.19 -6.59 12.47
C ARG A 114 -18.74 -7.83 11.78
N ASN A 115 -19.55 -8.62 12.47
CA ASN A 115 -20.15 -9.84 11.90
C ASN A 115 -21.10 -9.50 10.75
N ARG A 116 -21.91 -8.44 10.89
CA ARG A 116 -22.75 -7.92 9.81
C ARG A 116 -21.91 -7.47 8.61
N LEU A 117 -20.79 -6.82 8.87
CA LEU A 117 -19.87 -6.40 7.82
C LEU A 117 -19.28 -7.61 7.09
N LEU A 118 -18.86 -8.65 7.81
CA LEU A 118 -18.34 -9.88 7.21
C LEU A 118 -19.38 -10.57 6.32
N GLU A 119 -20.62 -10.67 6.78
CA GLU A 119 -21.73 -11.23 6.00
C GLU A 119 -21.97 -10.43 4.71
N TYR A 120 -22.00 -9.10 4.80
CA TYR A 120 -22.09 -8.22 3.63
C TYR A 120 -20.88 -8.36 2.69
N LEU A 121 -19.67 -8.45 3.21
CA LEU A 121 -18.45 -8.56 2.39
C LEU A 121 -18.34 -9.94 1.70
N THR A 122 -18.86 -11.00 2.31
CA THR A 122 -18.87 -12.34 1.72
C THR A 122 -19.70 -12.40 0.43
N THR A 123 -20.79 -11.63 0.40
CA THR A 123 -21.75 -11.62 -0.72
C THR A 123 -21.55 -10.46 -1.69
N SER A 124 -20.89 -9.38 -1.27
CA SER A 124 -20.68 -8.19 -2.10
C SER A 124 -19.34 -8.17 -2.84
N ARG A 125 -19.27 -7.42 -3.95
CA ARG A 125 -18.01 -7.17 -4.67
C ARG A 125 -16.97 -6.46 -3.77
N SER A 126 -17.43 -5.65 -2.83
CA SER A 126 -16.58 -4.88 -1.91
C SER A 126 -15.70 -5.78 -1.02
N GLY A 127 -16.11 -7.03 -0.73
CA GLY A 127 -15.27 -7.97 0.02
C GLY A 127 -13.96 -8.35 -0.68
N LYS A 128 -13.97 -8.38 -2.01
CA LYS A 128 -12.81 -8.74 -2.85
C LYS A 128 -11.90 -7.55 -3.18
N VAL A 129 -12.31 -6.33 -2.79
CA VAL A 129 -11.52 -5.11 -3.01
C VAL A 129 -10.29 -5.14 -2.11
N ARG A 130 -9.14 -4.76 -2.66
CA ARG A 130 -7.88 -4.63 -1.89
C ARG A 130 -7.94 -3.43 -0.98
N LEU A 131 -7.26 -3.47 0.17
CA LEU A 131 -7.28 -2.36 1.14
C LEU A 131 -6.96 -0.99 0.52
N SER A 132 -5.95 -0.88 -0.34
CA SER A 132 -5.59 0.37 -1.04
C SER A 132 -6.65 0.90 -2.01
N GLN A 133 -7.63 0.08 -2.37
CA GLN A 133 -8.68 0.39 -3.33
C GLN A 133 -10.04 0.61 -2.67
N ILE A 134 -10.14 0.47 -1.35
CA ILE A 134 -11.38 0.73 -0.62
C ILE A 134 -11.75 2.20 -0.77
N THR A 135 -12.99 2.45 -1.18
CA THR A 135 -13.55 3.79 -1.31
C THR A 135 -14.63 4.04 -0.27
N SER A 136 -15.02 5.31 -0.09
CA SER A 136 -16.18 5.66 0.73
C SER A 136 -17.47 4.99 0.24
N LYS A 137 -17.59 4.70 -1.06
CA LYS A 137 -18.74 4.02 -1.64
C LYS A 137 -18.89 2.58 -1.14
N ASP A 138 -17.78 1.86 -0.99
CA ASP A 138 -17.77 0.50 -0.43
C ASP A 138 -18.30 0.48 1.01
N CYS A 139 -17.92 1.49 1.79
CA CYS A 139 -18.36 1.65 3.17
C CYS A 139 -19.84 2.09 3.25
N LEU A 140 -20.27 3.01 2.40
CA LEU A 140 -21.65 3.46 2.33
C LEU A 140 -22.60 2.34 1.88
N GLY A 141 -22.17 1.49 0.94
CA GLY A 141 -22.95 0.32 0.52
C GLY A 141 -23.31 -0.60 1.69
N PHE A 142 -22.37 -0.82 2.61
CA PHE A 142 -22.64 -1.56 3.85
C PHE A 142 -23.55 -0.80 4.84
N LEU A 143 -23.35 0.51 5.01
CA LEU A 143 -24.16 1.30 5.94
C LEU A 143 -25.62 1.40 5.50
N HIS A 144 -25.86 1.37 4.18
CA HIS A 144 -27.19 1.39 3.57
C HIS A 144 -27.73 -0.01 3.19
N SER A 145 -27.03 -1.09 3.53
CA SER A 145 -27.50 -2.45 3.21
C SER A 145 -28.69 -2.91 4.06
N LYS A 146 -29.06 -2.12 5.07
CA LYS A 146 -30.21 -2.33 5.94
C LYS A 146 -30.79 -1.00 6.39
N ASP A 147 -32.10 -0.95 6.57
CA ASP A 147 -32.77 0.20 7.15
C ASP A 147 -32.45 0.32 8.65
N PHE A 148 -32.02 1.51 9.04
CA PHE A 148 -31.65 1.85 10.40
C PHE A 148 -32.39 3.09 10.89
N THR A 149 -32.58 3.16 12.20
CA THR A 149 -32.81 4.46 12.84
C THR A 149 -31.54 5.32 12.75
N ALA A 150 -31.69 6.64 12.84
CA ALA A 150 -30.54 7.55 12.81
C ALA A 150 -29.49 7.21 13.90
N ALA A 151 -29.94 6.78 15.08
CA ALA A 151 -29.05 6.37 16.17
C ALA A 151 -28.27 5.10 15.83
N SER A 152 -28.92 4.08 15.30
CA SER A 152 -28.28 2.83 14.89
C SER A 152 -27.29 3.04 13.74
N PHE A 153 -27.65 3.87 12.75
CA PHE A 153 -26.77 4.23 11.64
C PHE A 153 -25.48 4.91 12.14
N ASN A 154 -25.61 5.87 13.06
CA ASN A 154 -24.46 6.57 13.62
C ASN A 154 -23.54 5.64 14.44
N ASN A 155 -24.11 4.69 15.18
CA ASN A 155 -23.34 3.69 15.92
C ASN A 155 -22.55 2.76 14.98
N GLU A 156 -23.19 2.23 13.93
CA GLU A 156 -22.55 1.41 12.90
C GLU A 156 -21.43 2.20 12.20
N ARG A 157 -21.70 3.45 11.80
CA ARG A 157 -20.70 4.34 11.20
C ARG A 157 -19.51 4.56 12.15
N LYS A 158 -19.74 4.72 13.45
CA LYS A 158 -18.67 4.89 14.44
C LYS A 158 -17.80 3.64 14.57
N HIS A 159 -18.40 2.45 14.65
CA HIS A 159 -17.66 1.20 14.70
C HIS A 159 -16.86 0.96 13.40
N MET A 160 -17.46 1.23 12.24
CA MET A 160 -16.77 1.20 10.95
C MET A 160 -15.57 2.15 10.92
N SER A 161 -15.73 3.40 11.35
CA SER A 161 -14.62 4.36 11.42
C SER A 161 -13.48 3.88 12.32
N SER A 162 -13.80 3.25 13.46
CA SER A 162 -12.80 2.65 14.35
C SER A 162 -12.04 1.52 13.67
N LEU A 163 -12.75 0.61 12.98
CA LEU A 163 -12.15 -0.50 12.24
C LEU A 163 -11.24 0.03 11.12
N LEU A 164 -11.75 0.94 10.29
CA LEU A 164 -11.02 1.50 9.14
C LEU A 164 -9.79 2.29 9.59
N SER A 165 -9.86 3.00 10.72
CA SER A 165 -8.70 3.72 11.26
C SER A 165 -7.55 2.80 11.68
N ASP A 166 -7.84 1.53 11.96
CA ASP A 166 -6.82 0.53 12.28
C ASP A 166 -6.42 -0.33 11.08
N VAL A 167 -7.36 -0.62 10.17
CA VAL A 167 -7.16 -1.45 8.98
C VAL A 167 -6.53 -0.68 7.81
N LEU A 168 -6.89 0.60 7.62
CA LEU A 168 -6.40 1.44 6.52
C LEU A 168 -5.15 2.25 6.87
N LYS A 169 -4.60 2.11 8.07
CA LYS A 169 -3.29 2.73 8.37
C LYS A 169 -2.25 2.14 7.41
N PRO A 170 -1.46 2.97 6.72
CA PRO A 170 -0.37 2.45 5.91
C PRO A 170 0.57 1.66 6.82
N LEU A 171 0.84 0.41 6.45
CA LEU A 171 1.92 -0.41 7.01
C LEU A 171 3.26 0.33 6.88
#